data_AF-A0A2Z6R4Y5-F1
#
_entry.id   AF-A0A2Z6R4Y5-F1
#
_cell.length_a   1.000
_cell.length_b   1.000
_cell.length_c   1.000
_cell.angle_alpha   90.00
_cell.angle_beta   90.00
_cell.angle_gamma   90.00
#
_symmetry.space_group_name_H-M   'P 1'
#
loop_
_entity.id
_entity.type
_entity.pdbx_description
1 polymer ?
#
loop_
_entity_poly.entity_id
_entity_poly.type
_entity_poly.pdbx_seq_one_letter_code
_entity_poly.pdbx_strand_id
1 'polypeptide(L)'
;MGNPTNRFNKSSSYSSEIDDIPDDEKMRLIKESGIFKTLKQAEADRQEQSSVETETDDPYAHGPIFQAFIYTIPLCSVYSVMDILVHRQYNEDVSFLPFSARVIKMAPILWFFVYYTNKNVKKPWVQFFMFLGSIGCGCYMIYIFNKISYFSIMRRCPPISTLWIYFVLQLNLIPSALSLVFVFLFFWLGDYKLA
;
A
#
# COMPACT_ATOMS: atom_id res chain seq x y z
N MET A 1 -34.65 -5.86 -57.81
CA MET A 1 -33.78 -6.53 -56.81
C MET A 1 -32.48 -5.75 -56.73
N GLY A 2 -32.00 -5.17 -55.63
CA GLY A 2 -32.48 -5.02 -54.27
C GLY A 2 -31.48 -4.11 -53.52
N ASN A 3 -32.02 -3.05 -52.90
CA ASN A 3 -31.59 -2.28 -51.73
C ASN A 3 -30.12 -1.83 -51.52
N PRO A 4 -29.85 -0.51 -51.32
CA PRO A 4 -28.60 0.00 -50.76
C PRO A 4 -28.62 -0.03 -49.22
N THR A 5 -27.61 -0.63 -48.58
CA THR A 5 -27.46 -0.58 -47.12
C THR A 5 -26.77 0.70 -46.68
N ASN A 6 -27.62 1.68 -46.41
CA ASN A 6 -27.34 2.94 -45.73
C ASN A 6 -26.81 2.66 -44.29
N ARG A 7 -25.54 2.98 -44.01
CA ARG A 7 -24.99 2.95 -42.63
C ARG A 7 -25.53 4.16 -41.88
N PHE A 8 -26.63 3.97 -41.15
CA PHE A 8 -27.18 4.98 -40.25
C PHE A 8 -26.25 5.25 -39.08
N ASN A 9 -25.81 6.50 -39.05
CA ASN A 9 -25.18 7.23 -37.96
C ASN A 9 -26.14 7.25 -36.75
N LYS A 10 -25.84 6.52 -35.67
CA LYS A 10 -26.59 6.59 -34.42
C LYS A 10 -25.96 7.66 -33.52
N SER A 11 -26.22 8.92 -33.85
CA SER A 11 -26.05 10.02 -32.90
C SER A 11 -27.03 9.80 -31.74
N SER A 12 -26.49 9.70 -30.53
CA SER A 12 -27.23 9.64 -29.27
C SER A 12 -28.17 10.84 -29.15
N SER A 13 -29.45 10.60 -29.45
CA SER A 13 -30.53 11.56 -29.19
C SER A 13 -30.83 11.52 -27.70
N TYR A 14 -30.30 12.49 -26.95
CA TYR A 14 -30.83 12.80 -25.63
C TYR A 14 -32.18 13.47 -25.85
N SER A 15 -33.25 12.76 -25.48
CA SER A 15 -34.62 13.26 -25.51
C SER A 15 -34.75 14.49 -24.60
N SER A 16 -34.98 15.65 -25.20
CA SER A 16 -35.31 16.92 -24.52
C SER A 16 -36.73 16.94 -23.92
N GLU A 17 -37.44 15.82 -23.90
CA GLU A 17 -38.83 15.70 -23.42
C GLU A 17 -38.98 15.42 -21.91
N ILE A 18 -37.88 15.25 -21.16
CA ILE A 18 -37.94 14.89 -19.71
C ILE A 18 -37.93 16.14 -18.81
N ASP A 19 -37.79 17.34 -19.36
CA ASP A 19 -37.56 18.56 -18.57
C ASP A 19 -38.83 19.32 -18.14
N ASP A 20 -40.01 18.95 -18.66
CA ASP A 20 -41.29 19.64 -18.38
C ASP A 20 -42.04 19.12 -17.13
N ILE A 21 -41.45 18.19 -16.39
CA ILE A 21 -42.06 17.67 -15.15
C ILE A 21 -41.66 18.59 -13.98
N PRO A 22 -42.62 19.08 -13.18
CA PRO A 22 -42.32 19.82 -11.95
C PRO A 22 -41.42 19.02 -11.00
N ASP A 23 -40.42 19.66 -10.38
CA ASP A 23 -39.40 18.96 -9.59
C ASP A 23 -39.96 18.22 -8.36
N ASP A 24 -41.11 18.66 -7.84
CA ASP A 24 -41.86 18.00 -6.79
C ASP A 24 -42.52 16.68 -7.26
N GLU A 25 -43.03 16.63 -8.49
CA GLU A 25 -43.56 15.41 -9.09
C GLU A 25 -42.43 14.41 -9.42
N LYS A 26 -41.27 14.89 -9.89
CA LYS A 26 -40.07 14.05 -10.09
C LYS A 26 -39.68 13.33 -8.79
N MET A 27 -39.62 14.06 -7.67
CA MET A 27 -39.25 13.48 -6.38
C MET A 27 -40.28 12.45 -5.89
N ARG A 28 -41.57 12.71 -6.12
CA ARG A 28 -42.65 11.78 -5.80
C ARG A 28 -42.57 10.50 -6.63
N LEU A 29 -42.32 10.60 -7.94
CA LEU A 29 -42.14 9.47 -8.85
C LEU A 29 -40.93 8.61 -8.47
N ILE A 30 -39.81 9.22 -8.08
CA ILE A 30 -38.61 8.51 -7.61
C ILE A 30 -38.89 7.73 -6.32
N LYS A 31 -39.74 8.29 -5.45
CA LYS A 31 -40.14 7.65 -4.19
C LYS A 31 -41.14 6.52 -4.39
N GLU A 32 -42.14 6.71 -5.26
CA GLU A 32 -43.17 5.71 -5.59
C GLU A 32 -42.60 4.54 -6.41
N SER A 33 -41.68 4.80 -7.33
CA SER A 33 -41.02 3.79 -8.17
C SER A 33 -40.06 2.87 -7.40
N GLY A 34 -39.75 3.19 -6.14
CA GLY A 34 -38.84 2.41 -5.31
C GLY A 34 -37.38 2.42 -5.80
N ILE A 35 -37.06 3.22 -6.82
CA ILE A 35 -35.73 3.31 -7.45
C ILE A 35 -34.66 3.62 -6.41
N PHE A 36 -34.98 4.42 -5.39
CA PHE A 36 -34.01 4.75 -4.34
C PHE A 36 -33.53 3.52 -3.55
N LYS A 37 -34.42 2.53 -3.33
CA LYS A 37 -34.04 1.26 -2.68
C LYS A 37 -33.21 0.42 -3.63
N THR A 38 -33.57 0.38 -4.92
CA THR A 38 -32.81 -0.35 -5.94
C THR A 38 -31.43 0.25 -6.18
N LEU A 39 -31.29 1.58 -6.13
CA LEU A 39 -30.00 2.27 -6.23
C LEU A 39 -29.16 2.06 -4.98
N LYS A 40 -29.75 2.17 -3.78
CA LYS A 40 -29.04 1.89 -2.53
C LYS A 40 -28.61 0.42 -2.44
N GLN A 41 -29.45 -0.50 -2.90
CA GLN A 41 -29.13 -1.92 -3.04
C GLN A 41 -28.04 -2.10 -4.11
N ALA A 42 -28.13 -1.47 -5.28
CA ALA A 42 -27.11 -1.56 -6.33
C ALA A 42 -25.79 -0.87 -5.97
N GLU A 43 -25.81 0.13 -5.08
CA GLU A 43 -24.63 0.77 -4.50
C GLU A 43 -24.03 -0.08 -3.38
N ALA A 44 -24.86 -0.70 -2.54
CA ALA A 44 -24.41 -1.70 -1.57
C ALA A 44 -23.84 -2.92 -2.28
N ASP A 45 -24.53 -3.43 -3.30
CA ASP A 45 -24.09 -4.52 -4.17
C ASP A 45 -22.85 -4.10 -4.94
N ARG A 46 -22.71 -2.84 -5.42
CA ARG A 46 -21.45 -2.33 -6.02
C ARG A 46 -20.33 -2.14 -5.02
N GLN A 47 -20.62 -1.77 -3.77
CA GLN A 47 -19.62 -1.65 -2.70
C GLN A 47 -19.18 -3.04 -2.23
N GLU A 48 -20.10 -4.00 -2.19
CA GLU A 48 -19.84 -5.43 -2.03
C GLU A 48 -19.08 -5.95 -3.25
N GLN A 49 -19.44 -5.60 -4.48
CA GLN A 49 -18.69 -5.95 -5.69
C GLN A 49 -17.32 -5.29 -5.74
N SER A 50 -17.15 -4.06 -5.24
CA SER A 50 -15.84 -3.37 -5.19
C SER A 50 -14.95 -3.92 -4.07
N SER A 51 -15.55 -4.48 -3.01
CA SER A 51 -14.81 -5.19 -1.95
C SER A 51 -14.57 -6.67 -2.31
N VAL A 52 -15.41 -7.27 -3.14
CA VAL A 52 -15.30 -8.63 -3.70
C VAL A 52 -14.45 -8.66 -4.98
N GLU A 53 -14.33 -7.57 -5.75
CA GLU A 53 -13.40 -7.45 -6.89
C GLU A 53 -11.93 -7.44 -6.44
N THR A 54 -11.69 -7.31 -5.14
CA THR A 54 -10.35 -7.56 -4.59
C THR A 54 -10.17 -9.02 -4.12
N GLU A 55 -11.21 -9.87 -4.12
CA GLU A 55 -11.11 -11.31 -3.92
C GLU A 55 -10.98 -12.04 -5.26
N THR A 56 -9.74 -12.05 -5.78
CA THR A 56 -9.12 -13.23 -6.40
C THR A 56 -9.96 -14.05 -7.40
N ASP A 57 -10.40 -13.43 -8.49
CA ASP A 57 -10.65 -14.17 -9.75
C ASP A 57 -9.89 -13.50 -10.90
N ASP A 58 -8.60 -13.23 -10.66
CA ASP A 58 -7.67 -12.89 -11.72
C ASP A 58 -7.08 -14.21 -12.23
N PRO A 59 -7.22 -14.59 -13.52
CA PRO A 59 -6.63 -15.81 -14.08
C PRO A 59 -5.10 -15.88 -13.94
N TYR A 60 -4.47 -14.77 -13.55
CA TYR A 60 -3.05 -14.60 -13.28
C TYR A 60 -2.73 -14.36 -11.80
N ALA A 61 -3.70 -14.50 -10.89
CA ALA A 61 -3.50 -14.46 -9.44
C ALA A 61 -2.75 -15.74 -9.00
N HIS A 62 -1.46 -15.78 -9.30
CA HIS A 62 -0.55 -16.71 -8.68
C HIS A 62 -0.74 -16.63 -7.15
N GLY A 63 -0.87 -17.78 -6.48
CA GLY A 63 -1.36 -17.84 -5.10
C GLY A 63 -0.58 -16.94 -4.12
N PRO A 64 -1.14 -16.67 -2.91
CA PRO A 64 -0.57 -15.73 -1.94
C PRO A 64 0.91 -15.97 -1.60
N ILE A 65 1.35 -17.22 -1.70
CA ILE A 65 2.72 -17.69 -1.50
C ILE A 65 3.67 -17.14 -2.58
N PHE A 66 3.24 -17.19 -3.84
CA PHE A 66 4.01 -16.70 -4.98
C PHE A 66 4.06 -15.18 -5.02
N GLN A 67 2.95 -14.51 -4.71
CA GLN A 67 2.95 -13.06 -4.53
C GLN A 67 3.95 -12.63 -3.44
N ALA A 68 3.91 -13.29 -2.27
CA ALA A 68 4.87 -13.02 -1.21
C ALA A 68 6.32 -13.24 -1.66
N PHE A 69 6.59 -14.29 -2.44
CA PHE A 69 7.90 -14.54 -3.01
C PHE A 69 8.36 -13.40 -3.94
N ILE A 70 7.48 -12.93 -4.84
CA ILE A 70 7.75 -11.79 -5.72
C ILE A 70 8.08 -10.54 -4.90
N TYR A 71 7.33 -10.26 -3.82
CA TYR A 71 7.59 -9.11 -2.95
C TYR A 71 8.89 -9.22 -2.15
N THR A 72 9.35 -10.43 -1.82
CA THR A 72 10.63 -10.64 -1.12
C THR A 72 11.83 -10.20 -1.96
N ILE A 73 11.77 -10.31 -3.29
CA ILE A 73 12.89 -9.94 -4.20
C ILE A 73 13.30 -8.46 -4.05
N PRO A 74 12.40 -7.47 -4.23
CA PRO A 74 12.73 -6.06 -4.04
C PRO A 74 13.07 -5.75 -2.57
N LEU A 75 12.47 -6.44 -1.60
CA LEU A 75 12.81 -6.27 -0.18
C LEU A 75 14.25 -6.71 0.13
N CYS A 76 14.71 -7.83 -0.42
CA CYS A 76 16.10 -8.26 -0.33
C CYS A 76 17.05 -7.27 -1.00
N SER A 77 16.63 -6.63 -2.11
CA SER A 77 17.40 -5.56 -2.75
C SER A 77 17.54 -4.34 -1.83
N VAL A 78 16.44 -3.85 -1.24
CA VAL A 78 16.46 -2.74 -0.28
C VAL A 78 17.35 -3.08 0.93
N TYR A 79 17.22 -4.28 1.49
CA TYR A 79 18.07 -4.75 2.57
C TYR A 79 19.56 -4.72 2.19
N SER A 80 19.88 -5.19 0.98
CA SER A 80 21.25 -5.23 0.46
C SER A 80 21.83 -3.83 0.32
N VAL A 81 21.06 -2.90 -0.26
CA VAL A 81 21.44 -1.50 -0.40
C VAL A 81 21.67 -0.87 0.96
N MET A 82 20.76 -1.07 1.91
CA MET A 82 20.90 -0.52 3.26
C MET A 82 22.12 -1.10 4.00
N ASP A 83 22.39 -2.40 3.86
CA ASP A 83 23.60 -3.01 4.44
C ASP A 83 24.87 -2.36 3.87
N ILE A 84 24.96 -2.21 2.55
CA ILE A 84 26.10 -1.57 1.89
C ILE A 84 26.25 -0.11 2.32
N LEU A 85 25.15 0.66 2.32
CA LEU A 85 25.17 2.09 2.68
C LEU A 85 25.71 2.30 4.09
N VAL A 86 25.26 1.51 5.06
CA VAL A 86 25.71 1.67 6.45
C VAL A 86 27.20 1.34 6.59
N HIS A 87 27.70 0.27 5.96
CA HIS A 87 29.14 -0.04 6.02
C HIS A 87 29.97 1.07 5.33
N ARG A 88 29.48 1.62 4.22
CA ARG A 88 30.12 2.75 3.54
C ARG A 88 30.11 4.04 4.36
N GLN A 89 29.03 4.33 5.10
CA GLN A 89 28.94 5.50 5.99
C GLN A 89 29.98 5.47 7.12
N TYR A 90 30.36 4.29 7.60
CA TYR A 90 31.37 4.12 8.65
C TYR A 90 32.76 3.76 8.11
N ASN A 91 32.97 3.84 6.79
CA ASN A 91 34.22 3.52 6.12
C ASN A 91 34.76 2.10 6.45
N GLU A 92 33.85 1.15 6.64
CA GLU A 92 34.15 -0.25 6.94
C GLU A 92 34.11 -1.09 5.65
N ASP A 93 35.02 -2.06 5.52
CA ASP A 93 35.10 -2.90 4.33
C ASP A 93 33.93 -3.89 4.22
N VAL A 94 33.20 -3.79 3.10
CA VAL A 94 32.11 -4.71 2.75
C VAL A 94 32.65 -6.00 2.16
N SER A 95 32.87 -7.00 3.00
CA SER A 95 33.20 -8.34 2.54
C SER A 95 31.98 -9.03 1.91
N PHE A 96 32.09 -9.49 0.67
CA PHE A 96 30.97 -10.10 -0.09
C PHE A 96 30.45 -11.41 0.52
N LEU A 97 31.33 -12.25 1.07
CA LEU A 97 30.94 -13.52 1.70
C LEU A 97 30.01 -13.34 2.92
N PRO A 98 30.40 -12.58 3.96
CA PRO A 98 29.53 -12.35 5.12
C PRO A 98 28.28 -11.55 4.75
N PHE A 99 28.37 -10.63 3.78
CA PHE A 99 27.23 -9.92 3.22
C PHE A 99 26.17 -10.90 2.69
N SER A 100 26.52 -11.77 1.75
CA SER A 100 25.59 -12.71 1.13
C SER A 100 25.00 -13.68 2.15
N ALA A 101 25.80 -14.14 3.12
CA ALA A 101 25.31 -14.99 4.21
C ALA A 101 24.25 -14.29 5.08
N ARG A 102 24.36 -12.97 5.30
CA ARG A 102 23.35 -12.18 6.03
C ARG A 102 22.06 -12.06 5.21
N VAL A 103 22.15 -11.75 3.92
CA VAL A 103 20.98 -11.64 3.02
C VAL A 103 20.21 -12.95 2.95
N ILE A 104 20.90 -14.08 2.74
CA ILE A 104 20.30 -15.41 2.66
C ILE A 104 19.60 -15.79 3.97
N LYS A 105 20.18 -15.42 5.13
CA LYS A 105 19.56 -15.66 6.45
C LYS A 105 18.32 -14.79 6.67
N MET A 106 18.28 -13.57 6.14
CA MET A 106 17.15 -12.66 6.30
C MET A 106 16.01 -12.93 5.32
N ALA A 107 16.31 -13.43 4.12
CA ALA A 107 15.31 -13.72 3.09
C ALA A 107 14.11 -14.57 3.56
N PRO A 108 14.26 -15.71 4.28
CA PRO A 108 13.13 -16.50 4.73
C PRO A 108 12.30 -15.79 5.82
N ILE A 109 12.96 -14.99 6.68
CA ILE A 109 12.27 -14.19 7.71
C ILE A 109 11.37 -13.14 7.03
N LEU A 110 11.90 -12.45 6.02
CA LEU A 110 11.17 -11.42 5.27
C LEU A 110 10.04 -12.05 4.48
N TRP A 111 10.27 -13.19 3.83
CA TRP A 111 9.23 -13.89 3.08
C TRP A 111 8.06 -14.32 3.96
N PHE A 112 8.33 -14.90 5.14
CA PHE A 112 7.27 -15.28 6.08
C PHE A 112 6.49 -14.07 6.57
N PHE A 113 7.20 -12.98 6.90
CA PHE A 113 6.61 -11.73 7.35
C PHE A 113 5.72 -11.09 6.28
N VAL A 114 6.20 -11.00 5.03
CA VAL A 114 5.47 -10.48 3.88
C VAL A 114 4.27 -11.35 3.56
N TYR A 115 4.41 -12.67 3.61
CA TYR A 115 3.30 -13.59 3.38
C TYR A 115 2.16 -13.37 4.38
N TYR A 116 2.49 -13.31 5.67
CA TYR A 116 1.50 -13.07 6.72
C TYR A 116 0.80 -11.71 6.54
N THR A 117 1.59 -10.72 6.16
CA THR A 117 1.14 -9.33 6.11
C THR A 117 0.31 -9.05 4.86
N ASN A 118 0.75 -9.52 3.69
CA ASN A 118 0.03 -9.36 2.43
C ASN A 118 -1.34 -10.06 2.48
N LYS A 119 -1.42 -11.22 3.15
CA LYS A 119 -2.69 -11.92 3.38
C LYS A 119 -3.72 -11.09 4.17
N ASN A 120 -3.27 -10.19 5.04
CA ASN A 120 -4.16 -9.47 5.95
C ASN A 120 -4.18 -7.95 5.74
N VAL A 121 -3.59 -7.41 4.67
CA VAL A 121 -3.44 -5.94 4.51
C VAL A 121 -4.77 -5.19 4.51
N LYS A 122 -5.83 -5.81 3.98
CA LYS A 122 -7.16 -5.19 3.89
C LYS A 122 -7.83 -4.96 5.25
N LYS A 123 -7.33 -5.61 6.31
CA LYS A 123 -7.93 -5.50 7.64
C LYS A 123 -7.48 -4.19 8.30
N PRO A 124 -8.40 -3.35 8.79
CA PRO A 124 -8.05 -2.06 9.39
C PRO A 124 -7.15 -2.19 10.62
N TRP A 125 -7.25 -3.31 11.35
CA TRP A 125 -6.35 -3.63 12.46
C TRP A 125 -4.90 -3.77 12.02
N VAL A 126 -4.63 -4.49 10.93
CA VAL A 126 -3.27 -4.67 10.42
C VAL A 126 -2.70 -3.34 9.96
N GLN A 127 -3.52 -2.52 9.31
CA GLN A 127 -3.13 -1.20 8.89
C GLN A 127 -2.79 -0.26 10.06
N PHE A 128 -3.57 -0.32 11.14
CA PHE A 128 -3.26 0.41 12.37
C PHE A 128 -1.93 -0.07 13.00
N PHE A 129 -1.71 -1.40 13.06
CA PHE A 129 -0.45 -1.96 13.55
C PHE A 129 0.75 -1.53 12.71
N MET A 130 0.65 -1.52 11.38
CA MET A 130 1.71 -1.04 10.51
C MET A 130 1.96 0.46 10.66
N PHE A 131 0.91 1.26 10.88
CA PHE A 131 1.06 2.70 11.13
C PHE A 131 1.87 2.95 12.40
N LEU A 132 1.50 2.26 13.48
CA LEU A 132 2.24 2.34 14.74
C LEU A 132 3.66 1.79 14.60
N GLY A 133 3.83 0.69 13.85
CA GLY A 133 5.12 0.12 13.52
C GLY A 133 6.00 1.05 12.68
N SER A 134 5.42 1.79 11.74
CA SER A 134 6.14 2.79 10.91
C SER A 134 6.68 3.92 11.77
N ILE A 135 5.85 4.48 12.67
CA ILE A 135 6.28 5.51 13.62
C ILE A 135 7.35 4.97 14.56
N GLY A 136 7.13 3.79 15.14
CA GLY A 136 8.05 3.15 16.06
C GLY A 136 9.41 2.88 15.43
N CYS A 137 9.45 2.29 14.23
CA CYS A 137 10.70 2.03 13.51
C CYS A 137 11.41 3.33 13.10
N GLY A 138 10.67 4.34 12.64
CA GLY A 138 11.24 5.65 12.28
C GLY A 138 11.91 6.33 13.47
N CYS A 139 11.18 6.48 14.58
CA CYS A 139 11.72 7.05 15.82
C CYS A 139 12.88 6.21 16.39
N TYR A 140 12.79 4.89 16.31
CA TYR A 140 13.83 3.99 16.80
C TYR A 140 15.12 4.10 15.97
N MET A 141 15.04 4.28 14.65
CA MET A 141 16.23 4.53 13.82
C MET A 141 16.93 5.82 14.21
N ILE A 142 16.19 6.92 14.41
CA ILE A 142 16.74 8.21 14.86
C ILE A 142 17.46 8.04 16.21
N TYR A 143 16.84 7.30 17.14
CA TYR A 143 17.45 7.00 18.43
C TYR A 143 18.74 6.19 18.30
N ILE A 144 18.74 5.13 17.47
CA ILE A 144 19.92 4.27 17.27
C ILE A 144 21.10 5.07 16.71
N PHE A 145 20.87 5.92 15.72
CA PHE A 145 21.93 6.73 15.11
C PHE A 145 22.58 7.72 16.08
N ASN A 146 21.82 8.26 17.04
CA ASN A 146 22.33 9.27 17.97
C ASN A 146 22.94 8.68 19.26
N LYS A 147 22.43 7.55 19.75
CA LYS A 147 22.72 7.07 21.12
C LYS A 147 23.63 5.84 21.18
N ILE A 148 23.79 5.11 20.07
CA ILE A 148 24.40 3.78 20.09
C ILE A 148 25.74 3.79 19.36
N SER A 149 26.67 2.92 19.80
CA SER A 149 27.94 2.67 19.12
C SER A 149 27.74 2.18 17.67
N TYR A 150 28.62 2.64 16.78
CA TYR A 150 28.62 2.36 15.33
C TYR A 150 28.48 0.88 14.96
N PHE A 151 29.14 -0.04 15.68
CA PHE A 151 29.06 -1.47 15.39
C PHE A 151 27.64 -2.03 15.58
N SER A 152 26.92 -1.51 16.56
CA SER A 152 25.52 -1.91 16.81
C SER A 152 24.57 -1.29 15.81
N ILE A 153 24.87 -0.07 15.31
CA ILE A 153 24.13 0.57 14.22
C ILE A 153 24.24 -0.30 12.95
N MET A 154 25.46 -0.71 12.59
CA MET A 154 25.71 -1.51 11.39
C MET A 154 25.00 -2.87 11.38
N ARG A 155 24.80 -3.50 12.55
CA ARG A 155 24.09 -4.78 12.66
C ARG A 155 22.56 -4.66 12.67
N ARG A 156 22.02 -3.54 13.15
CA ARG A 156 20.57 -3.39 13.41
C ARG A 156 19.87 -2.49 12.39
N CYS A 157 20.57 -1.50 11.86
CA CYS A 157 19.99 -0.54 10.92
C CYS A 157 19.45 -1.20 9.64
N PRO A 158 20.18 -2.11 8.94
CA PRO A 158 19.68 -2.68 7.68
C PRO A 158 18.32 -3.39 7.79
N PRO A 159 18.08 -4.30 8.75
CA PRO A 159 16.77 -4.95 8.88
C PRO A 159 15.67 -3.97 9.35
N ILE A 160 15.97 -3.05 10.26
CA ILE A 160 14.99 -2.07 10.75
C ILE A 160 14.58 -1.10 9.64
N SER A 161 15.54 -0.60 8.86
CA SER A 161 15.30 0.29 7.72
C SER A 161 14.42 -0.38 6.67
N THR A 162 14.75 -1.62 6.31
CA THR A 162 13.96 -2.41 5.34
C THR A 162 12.53 -2.62 5.82
N LEU A 163 12.36 -2.94 7.10
CA LEU A 163 11.04 -3.16 7.71
C LEU A 163 10.24 -1.86 7.83
N TRP A 164 10.90 -0.74 8.11
CA TRP A 164 10.28 0.58 8.11
C TRP A 164 9.75 0.98 6.72
N ILE A 165 10.58 0.81 5.68
CA ILE A 165 10.21 1.06 4.29
C ILE A 165 9.04 0.17 3.88
N TYR A 166 9.07 -1.11 4.27
CA TYR A 166 7.96 -2.02 4.02
C TYR A 166 6.65 -1.52 4.64
N PHE A 167 6.66 -1.07 5.89
CA PHE A 167 5.46 -0.50 6.51
C PHE A 167 4.96 0.73 5.75
N VAL A 168 5.84 1.67 5.40
CA VAL A 168 5.47 2.88 4.64
C VAL A 168 4.82 2.53 3.30
N LEU A 169 5.33 1.51 2.60
CA LEU A 169 4.79 1.06 1.31
C LEU A 169 3.45 0.34 1.43
N GLN A 170 3.21 -0.39 2.51
CA GLN A 170 2.00 -1.19 2.70
C GLN A 170 0.82 -0.36 3.26
N LEU A 171 1.08 0.84 3.80
CA LEU A 171 0.05 1.75 4.29
C LEU A 171 -0.71 2.45 3.15
N ASN A 172 -2.00 2.75 3.37
CA ASN A 172 -2.72 3.71 2.52
C ASN A 172 -2.02 5.08 2.52
N LEU A 173 -2.20 5.82 1.42
CA LEU A 173 -1.49 7.06 1.14
C LEU A 173 -1.59 8.11 2.28
N ILE A 174 -2.78 8.29 2.84
CA ILE A 174 -3.04 9.26 3.92
C ILE A 174 -2.32 8.89 5.23
N PRO A 175 -2.53 7.69 5.82
CA PRO A 175 -1.83 7.32 7.06
C PRO A 175 -0.32 7.19 6.85
N SER A 176 0.16 6.85 5.64
CA SER A 176 1.60 6.83 5.34
C SER A 176 2.21 8.23 5.40
N ALA A 177 1.58 9.22 4.75
CA ALA A 177 2.02 10.60 4.82
C ALA A 177 2.01 11.14 6.26
N LEU A 178 0.97 10.81 7.04
CA LEU A 178 0.90 11.20 8.45
C LEU A 178 2.02 10.57 9.27
N SER A 179 2.31 9.27 9.13
CA SER A 179 3.38 8.63 9.91
C SER A 179 4.75 9.25 9.63
N LEU A 180 5.02 9.59 8.36
CA LEU A 180 6.23 10.30 7.95
C LEU A 180 6.31 11.70 8.56
N VAL A 181 5.22 12.46 8.53
CA VAL A 181 5.15 13.79 9.16
C VAL A 181 5.36 13.72 10.66
N PHE A 182 4.79 12.72 11.34
CA PHE A 182 5.02 12.50 12.77
C PHE A 182 6.49 12.17 13.09
N VAL A 183 7.12 11.29 12.31
CA VAL A 183 8.54 10.97 12.47
C VAL A 183 9.41 12.20 12.23
N PHE A 184 9.08 13.01 11.22
CA PHE A 184 9.79 14.26 10.92
C PHE A 184 9.60 15.32 12.02
N LEU A 185 8.39 15.48 12.55
CA LEU A 185 8.10 16.34 13.70
C LEU A 185 8.87 15.90 14.94
N PHE A 186 8.95 14.59 15.19
CA PHE A 186 9.72 14.05 16.30
C PHE A 186 11.22 14.34 16.14
N PHE A 187 11.75 14.21 14.92
CA PHE A 187 13.12 14.61 14.61
C PHE A 187 13.36 16.10 14.89
N TRP A 188 12.42 16.96 14.46
CA TRP A 188 12.51 18.41 14.62
C TRP A 188 12.41 18.86 16.09
N LEU A 189 11.51 18.27 16.87
CA LEU A 189 11.33 18.57 18.31
C LEU A 189 12.47 17.99 19.17
N GLY A 190 13.15 16.94 18.70
CA GLY A 190 14.16 16.23 19.48
C GLY A 190 15.54 16.89 19.51
N ASP A 191 15.76 18.01 18.80
CA ASP A 191 17.04 18.74 18.69
C ASP A 191 18.24 17.79 18.44
N TYR A 192 17.99 16.75 17.63
CA TYR A 192 19.02 15.78 17.27
C TYR A 192 20.00 16.45 16.31
N LYS A 193 21.23 16.72 16.76
CA LYS A 193 22.29 17.22 15.90
C LYS A 193 22.61 16.20 14.82
N LEU A 194 22.42 16.58 13.55
CA LEU A 194 23.08 15.97 12.42
C LEU A 194 24.58 16.27 12.57
N ALA A 195 25.30 15.34 13.19
CA ALA A 195 26.76 15.39 13.28
C ALA A 195 27.39 15.07 11.92
#